data_AF-A0A6S7H3M9-F1
#
_entry.id   AF-A0A6S7H3M9-F1
#
_cell.length_a   1.000
_cell.length_b   1.000
_cell.length_c   1.000
_cell.angle_alpha   90.00
_cell.angle_beta   90.00
_cell.angle_gamma   90.00
#
_symmetry.space_group_name_H-M   'P 1'
#
loop_
_entity.id
_entity.type
_entity.pdbx_description
1 polymer ?
#
loop_
_entity_poly.entity_id
_entity_poly.type
_entity_poly.pdbx_seq_one_letter_code
_entity_poly.pdbx_strand_id
1 'polypeptide(L)'
;MEQEYCMRDDHTNVAIPFRSLYGDVCPLTKDILSQATYDFQNHCGMKCLQNPLCAGYNFKKKHQKKTPNCQLTNTLDHNFHECNADDKGWIFYHPVAPRMVPCHKMKNCKNGGKTIIYLKDGPGSDPYRCECLKGFSGDLCQIVPTLSDSVILSGEPADFLTRLTSWTGKPSSNWTLCWRATLHGWAASTFHLKCDNKKPTVTIIKVGNFIFGGYATESWN
;
A
#
# COMPACT_ATOMS: atom_id res chain seq x y z
N MET A 1 -13.73 6.00 -22.36
CA MET A 1 -13.54 4.95 -21.33
C MET A 1 -13.61 5.64 -19.98
N GLU A 2 -14.71 5.46 -19.28
CA GLU A 2 -14.87 5.93 -17.90
C GLU A 2 -13.91 5.13 -17.01
N GLN A 3 -13.06 5.82 -16.25
CA GLN A 3 -12.18 5.18 -15.27
C GLN A 3 -13.01 4.94 -14.00
N GLU A 4 -13.24 3.67 -13.67
CA GLU A 4 -13.99 3.27 -12.48
C GLU A 4 -13.15 3.54 -11.21
N TYR A 5 -13.72 4.28 -10.26
CA TYR A 5 -13.07 4.69 -9.02
C TYR A 5 -13.55 3.80 -7.87
N CYS A 6 -12.62 3.38 -7.00
CA CYS A 6 -12.93 2.51 -5.88
C CYS A 6 -13.33 3.37 -4.67
N MET A 7 -14.57 3.19 -4.18
CA MET A 7 -15.11 3.86 -2.99
C MET A 7 -15.04 2.93 -1.77
N ARG A 8 -14.97 3.49 -0.55
CA ARG A 8 -15.55 2.83 0.63
C ARG A 8 -17.03 3.17 0.62
N ASP A 9 -17.90 2.21 0.95
CA ASP A 9 -19.36 2.32 0.92
C ASP A 9 -19.93 3.40 1.85
N ASP A 10 -19.68 4.66 1.55
CA ASP A 10 -20.37 5.79 2.15
C ASP A 10 -20.51 6.91 1.11
N HIS A 11 -21.50 6.73 0.24
CA HIS A 11 -21.91 7.73 -0.71
C HIS A 11 -22.81 8.75 -0.01
N THR A 12 -22.22 9.83 0.50
CA THR A 12 -23.00 11.06 0.76
C THR A 12 -22.53 12.16 -0.17
N ASN A 13 -23.47 12.67 -0.98
CA ASN A 13 -23.38 13.89 -1.77
C ASN A 13 -22.56 14.99 -1.08
N VAL A 14 -21.45 15.45 -1.65
CA VAL A 14 -20.83 16.70 -1.18
C VAL A 14 -20.33 17.55 -2.35
N ALA A 15 -20.80 18.81 -2.33
CA ALA A 15 -20.32 19.92 -3.13
C ALA A 15 -18.79 20.08 -3.11
N ILE A 16 -18.25 20.77 -4.14
CA ILE A 16 -16.86 21.22 -4.34
C ILE A 16 -15.85 20.61 -3.34
N PRO A 17 -15.10 19.56 -3.72
CA PRO A 17 -14.26 18.80 -2.79
C PRO A 17 -12.98 19.51 -2.37
N PHE A 18 -12.89 20.84 -2.52
CA PHE A 18 -11.73 21.65 -2.15
C PHE A 18 -12.14 22.92 -1.41
N ARG A 19 -11.36 23.32 -0.41
CA ARG A 19 -11.43 24.61 0.27
C ARG A 19 -10.13 25.36 0.12
N SER A 20 -10.19 26.69 0.12
CA SER A 20 -9.00 27.54 0.18
C SER A 20 -8.33 27.36 1.55
N LEU A 21 -7.05 26.99 1.55
CA LEU A 21 -6.23 26.91 2.75
C LEU A 21 -5.52 28.24 3.01
N TYR A 22 -4.96 28.84 1.96
CA TYR A 22 -4.25 30.11 1.99
C TYR A 22 -4.69 30.99 0.83
N GLY A 23 -4.84 32.29 1.09
CA GLY A 23 -5.18 33.31 0.09
C GLY A 23 -4.04 34.30 -0.10
N ASP A 24 -4.02 34.95 -1.27
CA ASP A 24 -3.02 35.94 -1.67
C ASP A 24 -1.56 35.44 -1.60
N VAL A 25 -1.37 34.19 -2.02
CA VAL A 25 -0.07 33.52 -2.01
C VAL A 25 0.69 33.71 -3.32
N CYS A 26 1.97 33.32 -3.29
CA CYS A 26 2.88 33.29 -4.42
C CYS A 26 2.61 32.07 -5.33
N PRO A 27 3.08 32.09 -6.59
CA PRO A 27 3.19 30.87 -7.38
C PRO A 27 4.13 29.88 -6.69
N LEU A 28 3.84 28.59 -6.83
CA LEU A 28 4.74 27.53 -6.41
C LEU A 28 6.00 27.56 -7.28
N THR A 29 7.16 27.36 -6.67
CA THR A 29 8.47 27.24 -7.35
C THR A 29 9.07 25.83 -7.23
N LYS A 30 8.58 25.03 -6.27
CA LYS A 30 9.01 23.65 -5.98
C LYS A 30 7.81 22.73 -5.77
N ASP A 31 8.06 21.42 -5.80
CA ASP A 31 7.06 20.37 -5.55
C ASP A 31 5.82 20.48 -6.46
N ILE A 32 6.05 20.88 -7.72
CA ILE A 32 5.03 21.03 -8.75
C ILE A 32 4.91 19.73 -9.53
N LEU A 33 3.73 19.12 -9.48
CA LEU A 33 3.41 17.93 -10.28
C LEU A 33 3.11 18.27 -11.73
N SER A 34 2.34 19.33 -11.95
CA SER A 34 2.00 19.81 -13.29
C SER A 34 1.52 21.26 -13.26
N GLN A 35 1.64 21.93 -14.40
CA GLN A 35 1.14 23.28 -14.62
C GLN A 35 0.27 23.32 -15.86
N ALA A 36 -0.80 24.09 -15.80
CA ALA A 36 -1.72 24.26 -16.91
C ALA A 36 -2.46 25.60 -16.83
N THR A 37 -3.18 25.90 -17.91
CA THR A 37 -4.04 27.07 -17.99
C THR A 37 -5.49 26.63 -18.08
N TYR A 38 -6.32 27.09 -17.15
CA TYR A 38 -7.76 26.82 -17.12
C TYR A 38 -8.54 28.12 -16.94
N ASP A 39 -9.75 28.17 -17.49
CA ASP A 39 -10.61 29.36 -17.35
C ASP A 39 -11.26 29.46 -15.97
N PHE A 40 -11.51 28.31 -15.34
CA PHE A 40 -12.16 28.22 -14.04
C PHE A 40 -11.34 27.39 -13.06
N GLN A 41 -11.40 27.78 -11.79
CA GLN A 41 -10.68 27.13 -10.69
C GLN A 41 -11.07 25.64 -10.54
N ASN A 42 -12.34 25.30 -10.77
CA ASN A 42 -12.84 23.93 -10.65
C ASN A 42 -12.14 22.96 -11.63
N HIS A 43 -11.71 23.42 -12.81
CA HIS A 43 -10.98 22.58 -13.76
C HIS A 43 -9.59 22.20 -13.21
N CYS A 44 -8.92 23.14 -12.54
CA CYS A 44 -7.66 22.86 -11.83
C CYS A 44 -7.89 21.82 -10.71
N GLY A 45 -8.96 21.99 -9.92
CA GLY A 45 -9.34 21.03 -8.89
C GLY A 45 -9.69 19.65 -9.42
N MET A 46 -10.43 19.55 -10.53
CA MET A 46 -10.73 18.27 -11.18
C MET A 46 -9.46 17.56 -11.65
N LYS A 47 -8.46 18.30 -12.13
CA LYS A 47 -7.17 17.73 -12.51
C LYS A 47 -6.36 17.24 -11.32
N CYS A 48 -6.48 17.91 -10.17
CA CYS A 48 -5.94 17.41 -8.92
C CYS A 48 -6.61 16.08 -8.51
N LEU A 49 -7.95 15.98 -8.56
CA LEU A 49 -8.65 14.72 -8.23
C LEU A 49 -8.30 13.56 -9.16
N GLN A 50 -8.08 13.86 -10.44
CA GLN A 50 -7.66 12.86 -11.43
C GLN A 50 -6.21 12.42 -11.26
N ASN A 51 -5.38 13.22 -10.58
CA ASN A 51 -3.99 12.89 -10.33
C ASN A 51 -3.84 12.28 -8.93
N PRO A 52 -3.57 10.97 -8.82
CA PRO A 52 -3.46 10.34 -7.51
C PRO A 52 -2.34 10.98 -6.66
N LEU A 53 -1.30 11.55 -7.24
CA LEU A 53 -0.23 12.17 -6.47
C LEU A 53 -0.58 13.59 -5.99
N CYS A 54 -1.73 14.16 -6.38
CA CYS A 54 -2.05 15.55 -6.04
C CYS A 54 -2.57 15.69 -4.61
N ALA A 55 -1.90 16.55 -3.86
CA ALA A 55 -2.21 17.01 -2.51
C ALA A 55 -3.07 18.24 -2.44
N GLY A 56 -2.88 19.14 -3.39
CA GLY A 56 -3.55 20.41 -3.45
C GLY A 56 -3.14 21.09 -4.73
N TYR A 57 -3.67 22.29 -4.93
CA TYR A 57 -3.28 23.07 -6.09
C TYR A 57 -3.31 24.55 -5.76
N ASN A 58 -2.42 25.27 -6.42
CA ASN A 58 -2.40 26.71 -6.42
C ASN A 58 -3.11 27.21 -7.67
N PHE A 59 -4.00 28.19 -7.53
CA PHE A 59 -4.74 28.76 -8.66
C PHE A 59 -4.78 30.28 -8.59
N LYS A 60 -4.51 30.94 -9.72
CA LYS A 60 -4.64 32.40 -9.88
C LYS A 60 -5.73 32.72 -10.88
N LYS A 61 -6.62 33.65 -10.51
CA LYS A 61 -7.63 34.15 -11.45
C LYS A 61 -6.89 34.93 -12.54
N LYS A 62 -7.09 34.56 -13.81
CA LYS A 62 -6.36 35.13 -14.96
C LYS A 62 -6.41 36.66 -14.94
N HIS A 63 -5.24 37.29 -15.14
CA HIS A 63 -5.14 38.72 -15.50
C HIS A 63 -4.38 38.96 -16.82
N GLN A 64 -3.56 38.00 -17.31
CA GLN A 64 -2.83 38.10 -18.60
C GLN A 64 -2.68 36.72 -19.28
N LYS A 65 -2.83 36.64 -20.61
CA LYS A 65 -3.05 35.40 -21.40
C LYS A 65 -1.82 34.47 -21.63
N LYS A 66 -0.67 34.66 -20.97
CA LYS A 66 0.57 33.91 -21.30
C LYS A 66 1.18 33.05 -20.19
N THR A 67 0.71 33.13 -18.94
CA THR A 67 1.27 32.32 -17.84
C THR A 67 0.29 31.21 -17.39
N PRO A 68 0.79 30.06 -16.92
CA PRO A 68 -0.03 29.05 -16.26
C PRO A 68 -0.74 29.68 -15.06
N ASN A 69 -1.98 29.27 -14.82
CA ASN A 69 -2.78 29.78 -13.71
C ASN A 69 -3.26 28.68 -12.75
N CYS A 70 -2.76 27.46 -12.96
CA CYS A 70 -3.01 26.27 -12.16
C CYS A 70 -1.69 25.53 -11.96
N GLN A 71 -1.35 25.22 -10.71
CA GLN A 71 -0.17 24.43 -10.33
C GLN A 71 -0.62 23.32 -9.37
N LEU A 72 -0.52 22.06 -9.79
CA LEU A 72 -0.78 20.91 -8.92
C LEU A 72 0.47 20.60 -8.11
N THR A 73 0.30 20.16 -6.86
CA THR A 73 1.41 19.78 -5.98
C THR A 73 1.12 18.47 -5.26
N ASN A 74 2.15 17.74 -4.84
CA ASN A 74 2.07 16.52 -4.04
C ASN A 74 2.22 16.77 -2.53
N THR A 75 2.31 18.04 -2.09
CA THR A 75 2.40 18.40 -0.67
C THR A 75 1.50 19.59 -0.33
N LEU A 76 1.11 19.68 0.94
CA LEU A 76 0.44 20.87 1.51
C LEU A 76 1.44 21.82 2.21
N ASP A 77 2.69 21.37 2.39
CA ASP A 77 3.74 22.09 3.10
C ASP A 77 4.51 23.00 2.15
N HIS A 78 3.94 24.19 1.91
CA HIS A 78 4.53 25.23 1.08
C HIS A 78 4.84 26.47 1.90
N ASN A 79 6.05 27.01 1.72
CA ASN A 79 6.40 28.33 2.23
C ASN A 79 6.07 29.39 1.18
N PHE A 80 5.07 30.22 1.47
CA PHE A 80 4.62 31.30 0.59
C PHE A 80 5.21 32.68 0.94
N HIS A 81 6.22 32.76 1.82
CA HIS A 81 6.76 34.03 2.30
C HIS A 81 7.81 34.69 1.37
N GLU A 82 8.23 34.01 0.31
CA GLU A 82 9.31 34.47 -0.58
C GLU A 82 8.78 34.77 -2.00
N CYS A 83 8.06 35.89 -2.21
CA CYS A 83 7.88 36.44 -3.56
C CYS A 83 7.58 37.94 -3.56
N ASN A 84 7.77 38.55 -4.74
CA ASN A 84 7.46 39.97 -4.98
C ASN A 84 5.96 40.23 -4.88
N ALA A 85 5.58 41.46 -4.53
CA ALA A 85 4.17 41.87 -4.46
C ALA A 85 3.41 41.61 -5.78
N ASP A 86 4.09 41.75 -6.92
CA ASP A 86 3.52 41.55 -8.25
C ASP A 86 3.18 40.07 -8.55
N ASP A 87 3.81 39.13 -7.85
CA ASP A 87 3.61 37.70 -8.03
C ASP A 87 2.44 37.13 -7.23
N LYS A 88 1.91 37.90 -6.25
CA LYS A 88 0.79 37.53 -5.37
C LYS A 88 -0.55 37.41 -6.12
N GLY A 89 -1.63 37.12 -5.39
CA GLY A 89 -2.97 36.91 -5.95
C GLY A 89 -3.29 35.46 -6.35
N TRP A 90 -2.45 34.49 -5.96
CA TRP A 90 -2.82 33.08 -6.02
C TRP A 90 -3.62 32.66 -4.78
N ILE A 91 -4.39 31.57 -4.90
CA ILE A 91 -5.10 30.94 -3.79
C ILE A 91 -4.73 29.46 -3.80
N PHE A 92 -4.29 28.96 -2.65
CA PHE A 92 -3.94 27.55 -2.47
C PHE A 92 -5.14 26.77 -1.91
N TYR A 93 -5.49 25.68 -2.60
CA TYR A 93 -6.65 24.85 -2.29
C TYR A 93 -6.22 23.45 -1.83
N HIS A 94 -6.88 22.95 -0.79
CA HIS A 94 -6.70 21.60 -0.26
C HIS A 94 -8.00 20.79 -0.36
N PRO A 95 -7.93 19.46 -0.55
CA PRO A 95 -9.11 18.62 -0.64
C PRO A 95 -9.82 18.49 0.73
N VAL A 96 -11.15 18.44 0.69
CA VAL A 96 -12.06 18.33 1.84
C VAL A 96 -12.84 17.01 1.81
N ALA A 97 -12.91 16.35 0.65
CA ALA A 97 -13.63 15.09 0.45
C ALA A 97 -12.68 13.87 0.46
N PRO A 98 -13.22 12.64 0.61
CA PRO A 98 -12.43 11.42 0.47
C PRO A 98 -11.75 11.36 -0.91
N ARG A 99 -10.44 11.13 -0.91
CA ARG A 99 -9.64 10.97 -2.12
C ARG A 99 -10.16 9.79 -2.94
N MET A 100 -10.67 10.05 -4.14
CA MET A 100 -11.06 9.00 -5.09
C MET A 100 -9.79 8.37 -5.69
N VAL A 101 -9.72 7.04 -5.73
CA VAL A 101 -8.54 6.33 -6.23
C VAL A 101 -8.95 5.34 -7.34
N PRO A 102 -8.23 5.28 -8.48
CA PRO A 102 -8.62 4.47 -9.64
C PRO A 102 -8.51 2.96 -9.40
N CYS A 103 -9.56 2.18 -9.67
CA CYS A 103 -9.52 0.73 -9.41
C CYS A 103 -8.44 0.00 -10.23
N HIS A 104 -8.15 0.43 -11.45
CA HIS A 104 -7.15 -0.20 -12.32
C HIS A 104 -5.70 -0.09 -11.80
N LYS A 105 -5.43 0.75 -10.79
CA LYS A 105 -4.11 0.85 -10.15
C LYS A 105 -3.99 0.01 -8.87
N MET A 106 -5.04 -0.74 -8.51
CA MET A 106 -4.98 -1.64 -7.36
C MET A 106 -3.85 -2.65 -7.51
N LYS A 107 -3.17 -2.92 -6.40
CA LYS A 107 -2.11 -3.93 -6.35
C LYS A 107 -2.68 -5.32 -6.60
N ASN A 108 -1.90 -6.16 -7.29
CA ASN A 108 -2.18 -7.58 -7.47
C ASN A 108 -1.50 -8.36 -6.34
N CYS A 109 -2.05 -8.28 -5.13
CA CYS A 109 -1.51 -8.98 -3.97
C CYS A 109 -1.44 -10.49 -4.21
N LYS A 110 -0.33 -11.10 -3.79
CA LYS A 110 -0.05 -12.53 -3.95
C LYS A 110 -0.49 -13.31 -2.71
N ASN A 111 -0.50 -14.64 -2.83
CA ASN A 111 -0.70 -15.56 -1.71
C ASN A 111 -1.97 -15.30 -0.88
N GLY A 112 -3.06 -14.87 -1.55
CA GLY A 112 -4.34 -14.58 -0.89
C GLY A 112 -4.36 -13.26 -0.11
N GLY A 113 -3.34 -12.41 -0.24
CA GLY A 113 -3.36 -11.05 0.29
C GLY A 113 -4.47 -10.21 -0.32
N LYS A 114 -5.00 -9.26 0.45
CA LYS A 114 -6.09 -8.37 0.02
C LYS A 114 -5.56 -6.96 -0.21
N THR A 115 -5.90 -6.35 -1.34
CA THR A 115 -5.59 -4.94 -1.58
C THR A 115 -6.51 -4.06 -0.73
N ILE A 116 -5.93 -3.15 0.02
CA ILE A 116 -6.63 -2.15 0.82
C ILE A 116 -6.25 -0.75 0.37
N ILE A 117 -7.17 0.20 0.60
CA ILE A 117 -6.94 1.62 0.35
C ILE A 117 -6.59 2.29 1.69
N TYR A 118 -5.37 2.83 1.78
CA TYR A 118 -4.82 3.50 2.95
C TYR A 118 -4.51 4.97 2.63
N LEU A 119 -5.32 5.88 3.14
CA LEU A 119 -5.28 7.31 2.80
C LEU A 119 -4.57 8.19 3.85
N LYS A 120 -3.94 7.60 4.87
CA LYS A 120 -3.38 8.35 6.00
C LYS A 120 -2.01 8.99 5.72
N ASP A 121 -1.26 8.52 4.73
CA ASP A 121 0.07 9.06 4.40
C ASP A 121 0.03 10.40 3.68
N GLY A 122 -1.10 11.09 3.77
CA GLY A 122 -1.36 12.30 3.03
C GLY A 122 -1.56 12.03 1.54
N PRO A 123 -2.02 13.06 0.82
CA PRO A 123 -2.09 13.00 -0.63
C PRO A 123 -0.68 13.12 -1.26
N GLY A 124 -0.44 12.44 -2.40
CA GLY A 124 0.92 12.24 -2.94
C GLY A 124 1.50 10.83 -2.77
N SER A 125 1.03 10.09 -1.76
CA SER A 125 1.43 8.70 -1.50
C SER A 125 0.70 7.69 -2.39
N ASP A 126 1.31 6.51 -2.64
CA ASP A 126 0.60 5.35 -3.21
C ASP A 126 -0.46 4.85 -2.20
N PRO A 127 -1.77 4.98 -2.51
CA PRO A 127 -2.82 4.65 -1.55
C PRO A 127 -3.09 3.13 -1.45
N TYR A 128 -2.53 2.32 -2.35
CA TYR A 128 -2.79 0.88 -2.37
C TYR A 128 -1.76 0.13 -1.54
N ARG A 129 -2.23 -0.64 -0.57
CA ARG A 129 -1.38 -1.54 0.24
C ARG A 129 -1.92 -2.96 0.17
N CYS A 130 -1.04 -3.94 0.29
CA CYS A 130 -1.47 -5.31 0.47
C CYS A 130 -1.53 -5.64 1.96
N GLU A 131 -2.70 -6.10 2.41
CA GLU A 131 -2.87 -6.73 3.70
C GLU A 131 -2.58 -8.22 3.53
N CYS A 132 -1.44 -8.65 4.09
CA CYS A 132 -0.96 -10.03 3.93
C CYS A 132 -1.60 -10.96 4.95
N LEU A 133 -1.94 -12.17 4.49
CA LEU A 133 -2.30 -13.26 5.39
C LEU A 133 -1.13 -13.58 6.33
N LYS A 134 -1.45 -13.98 7.56
CA LYS A 134 -0.46 -14.15 8.63
C LYS A 134 0.64 -15.15 8.22
N GLY A 135 1.86 -14.65 8.08
CA GLY A 135 3.05 -15.42 7.68
C GLY A 135 3.63 -14.98 6.34
N PHE A 136 2.85 -14.30 5.49
CA PHE A 136 3.37 -13.67 4.27
C PHE A 136 3.76 -12.22 4.54
N SER A 137 4.73 -11.71 3.78
CA SER A 137 5.20 -10.33 3.90
C SER A 137 5.64 -9.75 2.55
N GLY A 138 6.08 -8.49 2.58
CA GLY A 138 6.44 -7.71 1.38
C GLY A 138 5.28 -6.92 0.78
N ASP A 139 5.61 -5.97 -0.10
CA ASP A 139 4.65 -5.00 -0.65
C ASP A 139 3.48 -5.63 -1.41
N LEU A 140 3.68 -6.83 -1.97
CA LEU A 140 2.69 -7.62 -2.69
C LEU A 140 2.38 -8.95 -1.99
N CYS A 141 2.76 -9.13 -0.73
CA CYS A 141 2.67 -10.42 -0.01
C CYS A 141 3.39 -11.58 -0.71
N GLN A 142 4.45 -11.26 -1.46
CA GLN A 142 5.21 -12.21 -2.26
C GLN A 142 6.23 -13.00 -1.43
N ILE A 143 6.62 -12.49 -0.27
CA ILE A 143 7.57 -13.17 0.60
C ILE A 143 6.83 -14.27 1.33
N VAL A 144 7.23 -15.50 1.06
CA VAL A 144 6.65 -16.71 1.65
C VAL A 144 7.46 -17.07 2.88
N PRO A 145 6.82 -17.45 4.00
CA PRO A 145 7.54 -17.77 5.22
C PRO A 145 8.42 -19.00 5.00
N THR A 146 9.67 -18.82 5.38
CA THR A 146 10.69 -19.87 5.42
C THR A 146 10.63 -20.61 6.75
N LEU A 147 11.47 -21.63 6.91
CA LEU A 147 11.58 -22.32 8.21
C LEU A 147 12.03 -21.36 9.34
N SER A 148 12.85 -20.36 9.02
CA SER A 148 13.28 -19.33 10.00
C SER A 148 12.11 -18.48 10.51
N ASP A 149 11.04 -18.33 9.73
CA ASP A 149 9.86 -17.55 10.06
C ASP A 149 8.82 -18.36 10.87
N SER A 150 9.19 -19.56 11.32
CA SER A 150 8.30 -20.43 12.10
C SER A 150 7.96 -19.80 13.45
N VAL A 151 6.66 -19.57 13.67
CA VAL A 151 6.13 -19.08 14.96
C VAL A 151 6.47 -20.05 16.10
N ILE A 152 6.58 -21.35 15.82
CA ILE A 152 6.97 -22.35 16.82
C ILE A 152 8.43 -22.17 17.24
N LEU A 153 9.32 -21.86 16.29
CA LEU A 153 10.76 -21.77 16.54
C LEU A 153 11.22 -20.35 16.93
N SER A 154 10.42 -19.32 16.68
CA SER A 154 10.79 -17.91 16.88
C SER A 154 11.19 -17.52 18.32
N GLY A 155 10.76 -18.29 19.32
CA GLY A 155 11.12 -18.11 20.73
C GLY A 155 12.07 -19.18 21.28
N GLU A 156 12.57 -20.07 20.41
CA GLU A 156 13.45 -21.18 20.80
C GLU A 156 14.92 -20.80 20.58
N PRO A 157 15.87 -21.51 21.22
CA PRO A 157 17.29 -21.27 21.02
C PRO A 157 17.69 -21.34 19.53
N ALA A 158 18.59 -20.45 19.11
CA ALA A 158 19.01 -20.32 17.71
C ALA A 158 19.61 -21.62 17.12
N ASP A 159 20.14 -22.50 17.97
CA ASP A 159 20.71 -23.78 17.57
C ASP A 159 19.66 -24.79 17.06
N PHE A 160 18.37 -24.54 17.26
CA PHE A 160 17.29 -25.41 16.77
C PHE A 160 17.24 -25.41 15.24
N LEU A 161 17.37 -24.23 14.62
CA LEU A 161 17.45 -24.09 13.16
C LEU A 161 18.74 -24.71 12.61
N THR A 162 19.86 -24.59 13.33
CA THR A 162 21.13 -25.22 12.96
C THR A 162 21.01 -26.75 12.97
N ARG A 163 20.39 -27.32 14.00
CA ARG A 163 20.15 -28.77 14.10
C ARG A 163 19.23 -29.27 13.00
N LEU A 164 18.11 -28.59 12.74
CA LEU A 164 17.21 -28.93 11.63
C LEU A 164 17.94 -28.88 10.29
N THR A 165 18.72 -27.83 10.04
CA THR A 165 19.51 -27.68 8.81
C THR A 165 20.51 -28.83 8.63
N SER A 166 21.17 -29.24 9.71
CA SER A 166 22.11 -30.36 9.73
C SER A 166 21.43 -31.71 9.46
N TRP A 167 20.31 -31.99 10.12
CA TRP A 167 19.57 -33.24 9.95
C TRP A 167 18.94 -33.38 8.56
N THR A 168 18.43 -32.28 8.00
CA THR A 168 17.75 -32.32 6.70
C THR A 168 18.68 -32.07 5.51
N GLY A 169 19.92 -31.62 5.75
CA GLY A 169 20.87 -31.23 4.70
C GLY A 169 20.37 -30.08 3.81
N LYS A 170 19.47 -29.24 4.32
CA LYS A 170 18.82 -28.15 3.58
C LYS A 170 18.74 -26.89 4.43
N PRO A 171 19.15 -25.72 3.93
CA PRO A 171 19.07 -24.46 4.66
C PRO A 171 17.61 -24.05 4.89
N SER A 172 17.37 -23.20 5.88
CA SER A 172 16.02 -22.73 6.23
C SER A 172 15.27 -22.07 5.07
N SER A 173 15.99 -21.39 4.16
CA SER A 173 15.45 -20.73 2.97
C SER A 173 14.90 -21.69 1.91
N ASN A 174 15.29 -22.97 1.95
CA ASN A 174 14.78 -23.98 1.01
C ASN A 174 13.44 -24.56 1.45
N TRP A 175 12.99 -24.21 2.65
CA TRP A 175 11.73 -24.65 3.21
C TRP A 175 10.69 -23.56 3.04
N THR A 176 9.52 -23.95 2.56
CA THR A 176 8.38 -23.06 2.35
C THR A 176 7.17 -23.63 3.05
N LEU A 177 6.46 -22.82 3.84
CA LEU A 177 5.28 -23.28 4.57
C LEU A 177 4.19 -23.80 3.61
N CYS A 178 3.85 -25.09 3.69
CA CYS A 178 2.70 -25.64 2.97
C CYS A 178 1.41 -25.55 3.81
N TRP A 179 1.49 -25.84 5.11
CA TRP A 179 0.33 -25.79 6.01
C TRP A 179 0.72 -25.41 7.44
N ARG A 180 -0.18 -24.71 8.16
CA ARG A 180 -0.08 -24.42 9.59
C ARG A 180 -1.48 -24.43 10.20
N ALA A 181 -1.70 -25.25 11.23
CA ALA A 181 -3.01 -25.41 11.87
C ALA A 181 -3.66 -24.08 12.31
N THR A 182 -2.90 -23.19 12.94
CA THR A 182 -3.39 -21.88 13.43
C THR A 182 -3.69 -20.87 12.32
N LEU A 183 -3.31 -21.16 11.07
CA LEU A 183 -3.57 -20.31 9.90
C LEU A 183 -4.63 -20.90 8.97
N HIS A 184 -4.52 -22.20 8.69
CA HIS A 184 -5.33 -22.89 7.69
C HIS A 184 -6.41 -23.78 8.30
N GLY A 185 -6.49 -23.89 9.63
CA GLY A 185 -7.40 -24.80 10.31
C GLY A 185 -6.79 -26.17 10.57
N TRP A 186 -7.41 -26.91 11.50
CA TRP A 186 -6.91 -28.18 12.04
C TRP A 186 -7.34 -29.43 11.25
N ALA A 187 -8.18 -29.27 10.22
CA ALA A 187 -8.72 -30.41 9.48
C ALA A 187 -7.64 -31.07 8.60
N ALA A 188 -7.56 -32.41 8.66
CA ALA A 188 -6.64 -33.20 7.84
C ALA A 188 -6.86 -32.97 6.34
N SER A 189 -8.12 -32.80 5.91
CA SER A 189 -8.45 -32.46 4.52
C SER A 189 -7.80 -31.16 4.05
N THR A 190 -7.67 -30.16 4.92
CA THR A 190 -6.99 -28.90 4.58
C THR A 190 -5.47 -29.04 4.54
N PHE A 191 -4.92 -29.94 5.36
CA PHE A 191 -3.50 -30.32 5.27
C PHE A 191 -3.22 -31.00 3.93
N HIS A 192 -3.96 -32.05 3.58
CA HIS A 192 -3.80 -32.79 2.32
C HIS A 192 -3.95 -31.90 1.10
N LEU A 193 -5.01 -31.07 1.06
CA LEU A 193 -5.22 -30.07 -0.01
C LEU A 193 -4.01 -29.15 -0.24
N LYS A 194 -3.22 -28.87 0.81
CA LYS A 194 -2.11 -27.92 0.75
C LYS A 194 -0.73 -28.57 0.69
N CYS A 195 -0.53 -29.77 1.21
CA CYS A 195 0.78 -30.40 1.35
C CYS A 195 0.96 -31.67 0.51
N ASP A 196 -0.11 -32.24 -0.04
CA ASP A 196 0.01 -33.35 -0.98
C ASP A 196 0.83 -32.95 -2.21
N ASN A 197 1.55 -33.93 -2.77
CA ASN A 197 2.52 -33.80 -3.86
C ASN A 197 3.75 -32.96 -3.53
N LYS A 198 3.94 -32.54 -2.27
CA LYS A 198 5.16 -31.84 -1.81
C LYS A 198 6.09 -32.82 -1.12
N LYS A 199 7.36 -32.80 -1.53
CA LYS A 199 8.43 -33.58 -0.90
C LYS A 199 9.81 -32.96 -1.13
N PRO A 200 10.75 -33.12 -0.17
CA PRO A 200 10.53 -33.63 1.18
C PRO A 200 9.75 -32.60 2.04
N THR A 201 9.23 -33.02 3.20
CA THR A 201 8.53 -32.13 4.16
C THR A 201 9.07 -32.28 5.58
N VAL A 202 9.07 -31.17 6.33
CA VAL A 202 9.37 -31.12 7.76
C VAL A 202 8.08 -30.74 8.49
N THR A 203 7.66 -31.56 9.45
CA THR A 203 6.55 -31.27 10.36
C THR A 203 7.11 -30.85 11.71
N ILE A 204 6.57 -29.76 12.27
CA ILE A 204 6.96 -29.24 13.59
C ILE A 204 5.69 -29.01 14.41
N ILE A 205 5.64 -29.62 15.59
CA ILE A 205 4.50 -29.60 16.51
C ILE A 205 5.00 -29.06 17.85
N LYS A 206 4.26 -28.13 18.44
CA LYS A 206 4.51 -27.62 19.80
C LYS A 206 3.31 -27.92 20.70
N VAL A 207 3.56 -28.60 21.82
CA VAL A 207 2.57 -28.90 22.86
C VAL A 207 3.14 -28.49 24.20
N GLY A 208 2.63 -27.40 24.78
CA GLY A 208 3.23 -26.78 25.96
C GLY A 208 4.69 -26.39 25.68
N ASN A 209 5.60 -26.96 26.46
CA ASN A 209 7.05 -26.74 26.35
C ASN A 209 7.76 -27.77 25.45
N PHE A 210 7.03 -28.72 24.86
CA PHE A 210 7.62 -29.78 24.05
C PHE A 210 7.50 -29.44 22.56
N ILE A 211 8.61 -29.58 21.83
CA ILE A 211 8.67 -29.47 20.38
C ILE A 211 9.16 -30.78 19.80
N PHE A 212 8.38 -31.34 18.88
CA PHE A 212 8.69 -32.59 18.19
C PHE A 212 8.08 -32.57 16.79
N GLY A 213 8.32 -33.62 16.00
CA GLY A 213 7.85 -33.67 14.63
C GLY A 213 8.49 -34.79 13.83
N GLY A 214 8.62 -34.58 12.52
CA GLY A 214 9.18 -35.58 11.63
C GLY A 214 9.62 -35.01 10.28
N TYR A 215 10.49 -35.75 9.61
CA TYR A 215 10.95 -35.47 8.26
C TYR A 215 10.45 -36.58 7.33
N ALA A 216 9.65 -36.23 6.33
CA ALA A 216 9.15 -37.16 5.34
C ALA A 216 9.87 -36.93 4.00
N THR A 217 10.47 -37.98 3.46
CA THR A 217 11.14 -37.95 2.14
C THR A 217 10.15 -38.05 0.99
N GLU A 218 8.97 -38.60 1.24
CA GLU A 218 7.89 -38.76 0.26
C GLU A 218 6.70 -37.84 0.54
N SER A 219 5.79 -37.79 -0.44
CA SER A 219 4.55 -37.02 -0.39
C SER A 219 3.52 -37.68 0.56
N TRP A 220 2.51 -36.90 0.97
CA TRP A 220 1.46 -37.31 1.90
C TRP A 220 0.18 -37.87 1.23
N ASN A 221 0.18 -38.02 -0.09
CA ASN A 221 -0.96 -38.52 -0.88
C ASN A 221 -0.95 -40.04 -1.11
#